data_AF-A0A964R7W9-F1
#
_entry.id   AF-A0A964R7W9-F1
#
_cell.length_a   1.000
_cell.length_b   1.000
_cell.length_c   1.000
_cell.angle_alpha   90.00
_cell.angle_beta   90.00
_cell.angle_gamma   90.00
#
_symmetry.space_group_name_H-M   'P 1'
#
loop_
_entity.id
_entity.type
_entity.pdbx_description
1 polymer ?
#
loop_
_entity_poly.entity_id
_entity_poly.type
_entity_poly.pdbx_seq_one_letter_code
_entity_poly.pdbx_strand_id
1 'polypeptide(L)'
;MTLGPFRMPRVRTVSLNAFMGSSVRSPAAQTYRRMSDLIQLSPTEALTFLEERPETINDGAFSLQWDFKESQPSGWMVRDKPGHLHNRSGNIAFGDGHVETHHWKNLGVPSVPRDDFEAPNDPDVLWLQRHATWRAPEAAGN
;
A
#
# COMPACT_ATOMS: atom_id res chain seq x y z
N MET A 1 -21.13 -3.33 3.75
CA MET A 1 -21.30 -4.02 5.05
C MET A 1 -22.77 -4.30 5.25
N THR A 2 -23.13 -5.47 5.75
CA THR A 2 -24.53 -5.80 6.08
C THR A 2 -24.67 -5.76 7.59
N LEU A 3 -25.66 -5.03 8.10
CA LEU A 3 -26.00 -4.98 9.52
C LEU A 3 -27.40 -5.57 9.68
N GLY A 4 -27.48 -6.84 10.07
CA GLY A 4 -28.74 -7.59 10.06
C GLY A 4 -29.29 -7.73 8.64
N PRO A 5 -30.56 -7.35 8.37
CA PRO A 5 -31.13 -7.41 7.01
C PRO A 5 -30.75 -6.20 6.13
N PHE A 6 -30.10 -5.18 6.68
CA PHE A 6 -29.85 -3.93 5.97
C PHE A 6 -28.49 -3.92 5.27
N ARG A 7 -28.50 -3.64 3.96
CA ARG A 7 -27.29 -3.34 3.20
C ARG A 7 -26.93 -1.88 3.42
N MET A 8 -25.85 -1.62 4.16
CA MET A 8 -25.39 -0.26 4.42
C MET A 8 -24.61 0.27 3.21
N PRO A 9 -24.76 1.57 2.87
CA PRO A 9 -23.94 2.20 1.84
C PRO A 9 -22.46 2.15 2.25
N ARG A 10 -21.58 2.07 1.27
CA ARG A 10 -20.13 2.14 1.48
C ARG A 10 -19.76 3.56 1.88
N VAL A 11 -19.21 3.71 3.09
CA VAL A 11 -18.86 5.02 3.65
C VAL A 11 -17.42 5.46 3.35
N ARG A 12 -16.53 4.53 2.96
CA ARG A 12 -15.12 4.81 2.63
C ARG A 12 -14.58 3.81 1.60
N THR A 13 -13.67 4.26 0.75
CA THR A 13 -12.90 3.44 -0.21
C THR A 13 -11.42 3.73 -0.20
N VAL A 14 -10.99 4.73 0.55
CA VAL A 14 -9.63 5.27 0.49
C VAL A 14 -8.96 5.06 1.85
N SER A 15 -7.70 4.66 1.81
CA SER A 15 -6.85 4.48 2.99
C SER A 15 -5.56 5.26 2.83
N LEU A 16 -5.01 5.72 3.96
CA LEU A 16 -3.71 6.39 4.01
C LEU A 16 -2.61 5.33 4.13
N ASN A 17 -1.53 5.47 3.37
CA ASN A 17 -0.30 4.73 3.54
C ASN A 17 0.13 4.66 5.02
N ALA A 18 0.30 3.45 5.56
CA ALA A 18 0.64 3.24 6.97
C ALA A 18 2.00 3.83 7.40
N PHE A 19 2.89 4.20 6.48
CA PHE A 19 4.13 4.92 6.80
C PHE A 19 3.94 6.43 6.93
N MET A 20 2.85 6.99 6.40
CA MET A 20 2.50 8.41 6.48
C MET A 20 1.76 8.71 7.79
N GLY A 21 2.23 9.69 8.55
CA GLY A 21 1.65 10.10 9.83
C GLY A 21 1.88 9.12 11.00
N SER A 22 2.53 7.98 10.77
CA SER A 22 2.79 6.98 11.79
C SER A 22 3.81 7.45 12.83
N SER A 23 3.54 7.13 14.11
CA SER A 23 4.47 7.34 15.22
C SER A 23 5.44 6.17 15.43
N VAL A 24 5.26 5.08 14.70
CA VAL A 24 6.13 3.90 14.79
C VAL A 24 7.51 4.25 14.23
N ARG A 25 8.55 3.89 14.97
CA ARG A 25 9.94 3.98 14.50
C ARG A 25 10.36 2.59 14.05
N SER A 26 10.88 2.49 12.83
CA SER A 26 11.36 1.23 12.27
C SER A 26 12.79 1.41 11.75
N PRO A 27 13.69 0.44 12.00
CA PRO A 27 14.99 0.41 11.34
C PRO A 27 14.90 -0.07 9.88
N ALA A 28 13.79 -0.72 9.49
CA ALA A 28 13.64 -1.33 8.17
C ALA A 28 12.91 -0.43 7.15
N ALA A 29 12.20 0.61 7.62
CA ALA A 29 11.43 1.51 6.77
C ALA A 29 11.32 2.89 7.40
N GLN A 30 11.33 3.94 6.58
CA GLN A 30 11.11 5.29 7.04
C GLN A 30 9.62 5.55 7.32
N THR A 31 9.32 6.26 8.40
CA THR A 31 8.00 6.85 8.65
C THR A 31 8.07 8.36 8.52
N TYR A 32 6.99 8.96 8.01
CA TYR A 32 6.94 10.37 7.66
C TYR A 32 5.92 11.07 8.55
N ARG A 33 6.39 11.90 9.48
CA ARG A 33 5.52 12.65 10.42
C ARG A 33 5.10 13.99 9.83
N ARG A 34 5.85 14.50 8.87
CA ARG A 34 5.66 15.78 8.18
C ARG A 34 6.03 15.61 6.71
N MET A 35 5.45 16.46 5.86
CA MET A 35 5.80 16.49 4.43
C MET A 35 7.29 16.77 4.19
N SER A 36 7.93 17.55 5.08
CA SER A 36 9.37 17.82 5.03
C SER A 36 10.25 16.60 5.28
N ASP A 37 9.68 15.48 5.74
CA ASP A 37 10.43 14.24 5.96
C ASP A 37 10.60 13.44 4.63
N LEU A 38 9.84 13.79 3.58
CA LEU A 38 9.91 13.22 2.23
C LEU A 38 11.13 13.74 1.47
N ILE A 39 12.31 13.33 1.93
CA ILE A 39 13.60 13.72 1.34
C ILE A 39 14.12 12.60 0.43
N GLN A 40 14.21 11.38 0.98
CA GLN A 40 14.78 10.24 0.26
C GLN A 40 13.80 9.62 -0.74
N LEU A 41 12.53 9.56 -0.36
CA LEU A 41 11.42 9.28 -1.28
C LEU A 41 10.83 10.64 -1.65
N SER A 42 10.99 11.03 -2.91
CA SER A 42 10.52 12.33 -3.37
C SER A 42 9.01 12.47 -3.20
N PRO A 43 8.46 13.67 -2.93
CA PRO A 43 7.01 13.85 -2.82
C PRO A 43 6.22 13.37 -4.03
N THR A 44 6.78 13.47 -5.24
CA THR A 44 6.18 12.97 -6.48
C THR A 44 6.12 11.45 -6.55
N GLU A 45 7.00 10.72 -5.87
CA GLU A 45 6.93 9.24 -5.83
C GLU A 45 6.28 8.71 -4.54
N ALA A 46 6.06 9.56 -3.55
CA ALA A 46 5.54 9.16 -2.25
C ALA A 46 4.02 8.97 -2.27
N LEU A 47 3.57 7.73 -2.36
CA LEU A 47 2.17 7.34 -2.24
C LEU A 47 1.62 7.77 -0.86
N THR A 48 0.53 8.53 -0.87
CA THR A 48 -0.18 8.99 0.32
C THR A 48 -1.48 8.24 0.49
N PHE A 49 -2.48 8.49 -0.36
CA PHE A 49 -3.78 7.83 -0.32
C PHE A 49 -3.97 6.95 -1.55
N LEU A 50 -4.67 5.83 -1.36
CA LEU A 50 -5.09 4.97 -2.46
C LEU A 50 -6.45 4.34 -2.18
N GLU A 51 -7.11 3.93 -3.24
CA GLU A 51 -8.29 3.08 -3.12
C GLU A 51 -7.91 1.71 -2.54
N GLU A 52 -8.67 1.25 -1.55
CA GLU A 52 -8.52 -0.05 -0.92
C GLU A 52 -9.74 -0.93 -1.22
N ARG A 53 -9.52 -2.24 -1.31
CA ARG A 53 -10.58 -3.23 -1.47
C ARG A 53 -11.60 -3.19 -0.34
N PRO A 54 -12.90 -3.35 -0.66
CA PRO A 54 -13.95 -3.50 0.35
C PRO A 54 -13.71 -4.68 1.30
N GLU A 55 -12.99 -5.70 0.85
CA GLU A 55 -12.72 -6.90 1.62
C GLU A 55 -11.70 -6.67 2.73
N THR A 56 -10.73 -5.77 2.53
CA THR A 56 -9.64 -5.51 3.50
C THR A 56 -9.81 -4.23 4.29
N ILE A 57 -10.55 -3.25 3.77
CA ILE A 57 -10.69 -1.94 4.40
C ILE A 57 -11.23 -2.06 5.84
N ASN A 58 -10.40 -1.64 6.81
CA ASN A 58 -10.67 -1.89 8.22
C ASN A 58 -10.54 -0.63 9.12
N ASP A 59 -9.43 0.10 9.09
CA ASP A 59 -9.11 1.18 10.04
C ASP A 59 -8.71 2.47 9.33
N GLY A 60 -8.30 2.41 8.07
CA GLY A 60 -7.98 3.55 7.22
C GLY A 60 -6.49 3.75 7.01
N ALA A 61 -5.67 2.86 7.55
CA ALA A 61 -4.30 2.66 7.13
C ALA A 61 -4.27 1.59 6.03
N PHE A 62 -3.41 1.80 5.03
CA PHE A 62 -3.06 0.79 4.04
C PHE A 62 -1.74 0.17 4.46
N SER A 63 -1.82 -1.03 5.02
CA SER A 63 -0.71 -1.78 5.60
C SER A 63 0.09 -2.51 4.53
N LEU A 64 1.40 -2.26 4.56
CA LEU A 64 2.41 -2.95 3.75
C LEU A 64 3.45 -3.62 4.67
N GLN A 65 4.28 -4.50 4.11
CA GLN A 65 5.34 -5.14 4.90
C GLN A 65 6.39 -4.10 5.35
N TRP A 66 6.60 -4.01 6.66
CA TRP A 66 7.56 -3.09 7.26
C TRP A 66 9.01 -3.54 7.02
N ASP A 67 9.30 -4.83 7.26
CA ASP A 67 10.58 -5.48 6.93
C ASP A 67 10.54 -6.09 5.53
N PHE A 68 10.18 -5.26 4.54
CA PHE A 68 10.17 -5.68 3.14
C PHE A 68 11.60 -5.69 2.58
N LYS A 69 12.00 -6.84 2.03
CA LYS A 69 13.29 -7.03 1.37
C LYS A 69 13.07 -7.29 -0.10
N GLU A 70 13.50 -6.36 -0.93
CA GLU A 70 13.38 -6.49 -2.38
C GLU A 70 14.21 -7.66 -2.90
N SER A 71 15.33 -7.98 -2.23
CA SER A 71 16.19 -9.12 -2.58
C SER A 71 15.61 -10.49 -2.25
N GLN A 72 14.51 -10.55 -1.49
CA GLN A 72 13.88 -11.79 -1.03
C GLN A 72 12.43 -11.94 -1.54
N PRO A 73 12.22 -11.97 -2.88
CA PRO A 73 10.89 -11.89 -3.46
C PRO A 73 9.99 -13.09 -3.19
N SER A 74 10.54 -14.24 -2.77
CA SER A 74 9.76 -15.40 -2.35
C SER A 74 8.99 -15.19 -1.04
N GLY A 75 9.40 -14.24 -0.19
CA GLY A 75 8.80 -13.97 1.12
C GLY A 75 7.80 -12.81 1.12
N TRP A 76 7.43 -12.29 -0.05
CA TRP A 76 6.52 -11.14 -0.13
C TRP A 76 5.08 -11.52 0.20
N MET A 77 4.42 -10.64 0.94
CA MET A 77 3.05 -10.79 1.40
C MET A 77 2.31 -9.47 1.25
N VAL A 78 1.00 -9.56 1.08
CA VAL A 78 0.12 -8.39 1.03
C VAL A 78 -1.08 -8.59 1.96
N ARG A 79 -1.27 -7.61 2.84
CA ARG A 79 -2.39 -7.57 3.77
C ARG A 79 -3.54 -6.78 3.16
N ASP A 80 -3.35 -5.48 2.96
CA ASP A 80 -4.36 -4.62 2.38
C ASP A 80 -4.21 -4.61 0.87
N LYS A 81 -5.33 -4.77 0.16
CA LYS A 81 -5.31 -4.91 -1.30
C LYS A 81 -5.79 -3.61 -1.92
N PRO A 82 -5.17 -3.18 -3.03
CA PRO A 82 -5.63 -1.98 -3.71
C PRO A 82 -7.00 -2.22 -4.36
N GLY A 83 -7.79 -1.15 -4.42
CA GLY A 83 -9.03 -1.09 -5.17
C GLY A 83 -8.81 -1.47 -6.64
N HIS A 84 -9.78 -2.19 -7.20
CA HIS A 84 -9.68 -2.78 -8.54
C HIS A 84 -10.90 -2.47 -9.42
N LEU A 85 -11.74 -1.51 -9.00
CA LEU A 85 -13.04 -1.23 -9.60
C LEU A 85 -12.93 -0.50 -10.95
N HIS A 86 -11.78 0.09 -11.27
CA HIS A 86 -11.55 0.83 -12.50
C HIS A 86 -10.84 -0.03 -13.54
N ASN A 87 -11.45 -1.15 -13.95
CA ASN A 87 -10.82 -2.13 -14.85
C ASN A 87 -9.46 -2.62 -14.31
N ARG A 88 -9.46 -3.22 -13.11
CA ARG A 88 -8.25 -3.70 -12.41
C ARG A 88 -7.25 -2.59 -12.07
N SER A 89 -7.69 -1.33 -12.05
CA SER A 89 -6.88 -0.19 -11.61
C SER A 89 -7.46 0.48 -10.36
N GLY A 90 -6.60 1.28 -9.72
CA GLY A 90 -6.95 2.15 -8.60
C GLY A 90 -6.30 3.52 -8.75
N ASN A 91 -6.94 4.54 -8.17
CA ASN A 91 -6.40 5.90 -8.10
C ASN A 91 -5.49 6.07 -6.88
N ILE A 92 -4.37 6.76 -7.10
CA ILE A 92 -3.31 6.94 -6.13
C ILE A 92 -2.95 8.42 -6.07
N ALA A 93 -2.95 8.98 -4.86
CA ALA A 93 -2.50 10.34 -4.60
C ALA A 93 -1.07 10.35 -4.05
N PHE A 94 -0.27 11.32 -4.50
CA PHE A 94 1.13 11.45 -4.12
C PHE A 94 1.39 12.65 -3.21
N GLY A 95 2.57 12.69 -2.60
CA GLY A 95 2.96 13.70 -1.62
C GLY A 95 3.04 15.13 -2.15
N ASP A 96 3.19 15.32 -3.46
CA ASP A 96 3.12 16.65 -4.10
C ASP A 96 1.68 17.08 -4.47
N GLY A 97 0.69 16.19 -4.26
CA GLY A 97 -0.73 16.44 -4.51
C GLY A 97 -1.25 15.98 -5.87
N HIS A 98 -0.42 15.41 -6.76
CA HIS A 98 -0.94 14.84 -8.00
C HIS A 98 -1.59 13.46 -7.77
N VAL A 99 -2.32 13.00 -8.79
CA VAL A 99 -3.01 11.70 -8.78
C VAL A 99 -2.69 10.95 -10.07
N GLU A 100 -2.41 9.65 -9.93
CA GLU A 100 -2.27 8.73 -11.05
C GLU A 100 -3.24 7.56 -10.93
N THR A 101 -3.61 6.99 -12.09
CA THR A 101 -4.32 5.71 -12.14
C THR A 101 -3.30 4.61 -12.38
N HIS A 102 -3.18 3.67 -11.43
CA HIS A 102 -2.29 2.53 -11.56
C HIS A 102 -3.07 1.27 -11.91
N HIS A 103 -2.73 0.63 -13.04
CA HIS A 103 -3.34 -0.63 -13.46
C HIS A 103 -2.60 -1.82 -12.85
N TRP A 104 -3.24 -2.48 -11.90
CA TRP A 104 -2.69 -3.63 -11.19
C TRP A 104 -2.65 -4.87 -12.08
N LYS A 105 -1.56 -5.62 -12.00
CA LYS A 105 -1.41 -6.91 -12.65
C LYS A 105 -2.11 -7.97 -11.82
N ASN A 106 -1.51 -8.43 -10.75
CA ASN A 106 -2.00 -9.56 -9.96
C ASN A 106 -2.99 -9.11 -8.89
N LEU A 107 -2.71 -7.98 -8.22
CA LEU A 107 -3.56 -7.44 -7.16
C LEU A 107 -4.85 -6.80 -7.69
N GLY A 108 -5.00 -6.68 -9.01
CA GLY A 108 -6.23 -6.21 -9.66
C GLY A 108 -7.27 -7.30 -9.90
N VAL A 109 -6.93 -8.58 -9.71
CA VAL A 109 -7.84 -9.70 -10.03
C VAL A 109 -8.92 -9.84 -8.95
N PRO A 110 -10.20 -10.03 -9.28
CA PRO A 110 -11.26 -10.16 -8.28
C PRO A 110 -11.05 -11.28 -7.25
N SER A 111 -10.30 -12.34 -7.60
CA SER A 111 -10.07 -13.52 -6.76
C SER A 111 -9.04 -13.34 -5.64
N VAL A 112 -8.42 -12.16 -5.50
CA VAL A 112 -7.46 -11.93 -4.41
C VAL A 112 -8.20 -12.01 -3.06
N PRO A 113 -7.75 -12.87 -2.13
CA PRO A 113 -8.48 -13.14 -0.90
C PRO A 113 -8.42 -11.95 0.08
N ARG A 114 -9.34 -11.97 1.05
CA ARG A 114 -9.38 -10.99 2.14
C ARG A 114 -8.13 -11.06 3.01
N ASP A 115 -7.81 -12.25 3.52
CA ASP A 115 -6.75 -12.45 4.51
C ASP A 115 -5.34 -12.26 3.92
N ASP A 116 -4.32 -12.23 4.78
CA ASP A 116 -2.92 -12.08 4.37
C ASP A 116 -2.59 -13.06 3.23
N PHE A 117 -2.10 -12.51 2.11
CA PHE A 117 -1.91 -13.22 0.87
C PHE A 117 -0.43 -13.29 0.52
N GLU A 118 0.09 -14.49 0.30
CA GLU A 118 1.43 -14.67 -0.24
C GLU A 118 1.46 -14.19 -1.68
N ALA A 119 2.40 -13.27 -1.97
CA ALA A 119 2.51 -12.61 -3.27
C ALA A 119 3.97 -12.66 -3.75
N PRO A 120 4.55 -13.87 -3.90
CA PRO A 120 5.96 -14.00 -4.24
C PRO A 120 6.24 -13.43 -5.63
N ASN A 121 7.29 -12.61 -5.75
CA ASN A 121 7.70 -11.94 -6.99
C ASN A 121 6.60 -11.06 -7.63
N ASP A 122 5.62 -10.60 -6.83
CA ASP A 122 4.51 -9.83 -7.36
C ASP A 122 4.93 -8.40 -7.73
N PRO A 123 4.78 -7.99 -9.01
CA PRO A 123 5.19 -6.65 -9.45
C PRO A 123 4.36 -5.53 -8.82
N ASP A 124 3.11 -5.79 -8.45
CA ASP A 124 2.25 -4.79 -7.82
C ASP A 124 2.68 -4.57 -6.36
N VAL A 125 3.08 -5.64 -5.66
CA VAL A 125 3.64 -5.53 -4.31
C VAL A 125 4.95 -4.77 -4.33
N LEU A 126 5.85 -5.08 -5.27
CA LEU A 126 7.09 -4.33 -5.43
C LEU A 126 6.83 -2.84 -5.69
N TRP A 127 5.90 -2.54 -6.59
CA TRP A 127 5.54 -1.16 -6.92
C TRP A 127 4.99 -0.42 -5.70
N LEU A 128 4.03 -1.01 -4.97
CA LEU A 128 3.47 -0.44 -3.75
C LEU A 128 4.57 -0.17 -2.71
N GLN A 129 5.48 -1.13 -2.52
CA GLN A 129 6.52 -1.03 -1.50
C GLN A 129 7.54 0.06 -1.79
N ARG A 130 7.89 0.28 -3.07
CA ARG A 130 8.79 1.35 -3.51
C ARG A 130 8.19 2.75 -3.36
N HIS A 131 6.88 2.90 -3.58
CA HIS A 131 6.19 4.20 -3.47
C HIS A 131 5.69 4.49 -2.05
N ALA A 132 5.60 3.48 -1.18
CA ALA A 132 5.09 3.68 0.17
C ALA A 132 6.12 4.23 1.16
N THR A 133 7.38 3.82 1.03
CA THR A 133 8.44 4.26 1.95
C THR A 133 9.82 4.01 1.39
N TRP A 134 10.74 4.90 1.75
CA TRP A 134 12.16 4.70 1.55
C TRP A 134 12.71 3.67 2.54
N ARG A 135 13.62 2.84 2.06
CA ARG A 135 14.38 1.87 2.86
C ARG A 135 15.86 2.07 2.59
N ALA A 136 16.68 1.90 3.62
CA ALA A 136 18.12 1.89 3.43
C ALA A 136 18.49 0.73 2.48
N PRO A 137 19.48 0.91 1.59
CA PRO A 137 20.01 -0.18 0.80
C PRO A 137 20.41 -1.34 1.71
N GLU A 138 20.07 -2.56 1.30
CA GLU A 138 20.54 -3.75 2.00
C GLU A 138 22.08 -3.73 1.98
N ALA A 139 22.70 -3.93 3.14
CA ALA A 139 24.15 -4.05 3.21
C ALA A 139 24.56 -5.18 2.25
N ALA A 140 25.46 -4.89 1.31
CA ALA A 140 26.02 -5.90 0.43
C ALA A 140 26.58 -7.01 1.32
N GLY A 141 25.96 -8.19 1.26
CA GLY A 141 26.42 -9.34 2.04
C GLY A 141 27.86 -9.65 1.67
N ASN A 142 28.71 -9.80 2.69
CA ASN A 142 30.04 -10.40 2.54
C ASN A 142 29.93 -11.86 2.11
#